data_AF-A0A2V8I278-F1
#
_entry.id   AF-A0A2V8I278-F1
#
_cell.length_a   1.000
_cell.length_b   1.000
_cell.length_c   1.000
_cell.angle_alpha   90.00
_cell.angle_beta   90.00
_cell.angle_gamma   90.00
#
_symmetry.space_group_name_H-M   'P 1'
#
loop_
_entity.id
_entity.type
_entity.pdbx_description
1 polymer ?
#
loop_
_entity_poly.entity_id
_entity_poly.type
_entity_poly.pdbx_seq_one_letter_code
_entity_poly.pdbx_strand_id
1 'polypeptide(L)'
;MAAENSRRLFNVHEYHRMVDAGILSEDDRVELIRGEILIMSPVGPPHEGAILRASNGLFPIVGNRAILGVRGAIGLDDWDEPQPDIFLLRPRADFYTKAHPGPSEIFLI
;
A
#
# COMPACT_ATOMS: atom_id res chain seq x y z
N MET A 1 23.06 -21.43 -27.34
CA MET A 1 21.78 -20.72 -27.14
C MET A 1 21.83 -20.12 -25.75
N ALA A 2 21.91 -18.79 -25.63
CA ALA A 2 21.77 -18.14 -24.33
C ALA A 2 20.27 -18.15 -24.01
N ALA A 3 19.88 -18.77 -22.88
CA ALA A 3 18.51 -18.69 -22.42
C ALA A 3 18.22 -17.24 -22.04
N GLU A 4 17.27 -16.62 -22.73
CA GLU A 4 16.78 -15.30 -22.37
C GLU A 4 15.89 -15.46 -21.12
N ASN A 5 16.41 -15.04 -19.96
CA ASN A 5 15.63 -15.05 -18.72
C ASN A 5 14.57 -13.94 -18.79
N SER A 6 13.30 -14.33 -18.87
CA SER A 6 12.16 -13.43 -18.74
C SER A 6 11.66 -13.40 -17.29
N ARG A 7 11.16 -12.25 -16.86
CA ARG A 7 10.57 -12.08 -15.51
C ARG A 7 9.11 -12.49 -15.57
N ARG A 8 8.68 -13.34 -14.63
CA ARG A 8 7.25 -13.60 -14.39
C ARG A 8 6.75 -12.56 -13.40
N LEU A 9 5.80 -11.74 -13.85
CA LEU A 9 5.08 -10.79 -13.00
C LEU A 9 3.93 -11.48 -12.27
N PHE A 10 3.41 -10.90 -11.20
CA PHE A 10 2.24 -11.35 -10.46
C PHE A 10 1.17 -10.27 -10.50
N ASN A 11 -0.08 -10.64 -10.69
CA ASN A 11 -1.18 -9.70 -10.46
C ASN A 11 -1.60 -9.69 -8.98
N VAL A 12 -2.39 -8.70 -8.58
CA VAL A 12 -2.89 -8.53 -7.21
C VAL A 12 -3.62 -9.78 -6.70
N HIS A 13 -4.42 -10.42 -7.55
CA HIS A 13 -5.13 -11.65 -7.17
C HIS A 13 -4.16 -12.83 -6.90
N GLU A 14 -3.10 -12.98 -7.70
CA GLU A 14 -2.05 -13.97 -7.47
C GLU A 14 -1.26 -13.68 -6.18
N TYR A 15 -0.95 -12.40 -5.94
CA TYR A 15 -0.29 -11.92 -4.73
C TYR A 15 -1.10 -12.26 -3.46
N HIS A 16 -2.40 -11.95 -3.44
CA HIS A 16 -3.28 -12.31 -2.32
C HIS A 16 -3.39 -13.83 -2.11
N ARG A 17 -3.44 -14.63 -3.18
CA ARG A 17 -3.42 -16.10 -3.05
C ARG A 17 -2.12 -16.63 -2.46
N MET A 18 -0.99 -15.94 -2.65
CA MET A 18 0.27 -16.32 -2.01
C MET A 18 0.19 -16.09 -0.49
N VAL A 19 -0.47 -15.01 -0.05
CA VAL A 19 -0.75 -14.75 1.37
C VAL A 19 -1.69 -15.82 1.94
N ASP A 20 -2.81 -16.09 1.27
CA ASP A 20 -3.79 -17.11 1.70
C ASP A 20 -3.19 -18.51 1.79
N ALA A 21 -2.25 -18.83 0.89
CA ALA A 21 -1.53 -20.11 0.87
C ALA A 21 -0.37 -20.18 1.89
N GLY A 22 -0.06 -19.09 2.59
CA GLY A 22 1.05 -18.98 3.55
C GLY A 22 2.44 -18.97 2.89
N ILE A 23 2.52 -18.65 1.59
CA ILE A 23 3.80 -18.43 0.89
C ILE A 23 4.41 -17.08 1.30
N LEU A 24 3.53 -16.08 1.50
CA LEU A 24 3.86 -14.79 2.06
C LEU A 24 3.13 -14.62 3.39
N SER A 25 3.78 -13.94 4.31
CA SER A 25 3.29 -13.62 5.64
C SER A 25 3.41 -12.12 5.89
N GLU A 26 2.74 -11.62 6.93
CA GLU A 26 2.85 -10.22 7.36
C GLU A 26 4.29 -9.84 7.74
N ASP A 27 5.09 -10.82 8.20
CA ASP A 27 6.48 -10.63 8.60
C ASP A 27 7.44 -10.47 7.42
N ASP A 28 7.07 -10.90 6.21
CA ASP A 28 7.91 -10.76 5.02
C ASP A 28 8.07 -9.30 4.58
N ARG A 29 7.15 -8.43 5.01
CA ARG A 29 7.15 -6.98 4.75
C ARG A 29 7.36 -6.68 3.26
N VAL A 30 6.46 -7.18 2.43
CA VAL A 30 6.52 -7.00 0.96
C VAL A 30 5.38 -6.13 0.43
N GLU A 31 5.59 -5.52 -0.73
CA GLU A 31 4.55 -4.82 -1.50
C GLU A 31 4.59 -5.24 -2.98
N LEU A 32 3.46 -5.10 -3.67
CA LEU A 32 3.35 -5.42 -5.09
C LEU A 32 3.45 -4.15 -5.93
N ILE A 33 4.50 -4.01 -6.73
CA ILE A 33 4.74 -2.85 -7.59
C ILE A 33 4.96 -3.31 -9.03
N ARG A 34 4.09 -2.91 -9.96
CA ARG A 34 4.11 -3.29 -11.38
C ARG A 34 4.28 -4.80 -11.60
N GLY A 35 3.60 -5.57 -10.76
CA GLY A 35 3.62 -7.02 -10.74
C GLY A 35 4.90 -7.65 -10.20
N GLU A 36 5.76 -6.88 -9.54
CA GLU A 36 6.93 -7.38 -8.81
C GLU A 36 6.67 -7.36 -7.32
N ILE A 37 7.02 -8.44 -6.62
CA ILE A 37 6.96 -8.50 -5.16
C ILE A 37 8.28 -7.94 -4.62
N LEU A 38 8.22 -6.78 -3.98
CA LEU A 38 9.38 -6.07 -3.46
C LEU A 38 9.42 -6.15 -1.94
N ILE A 39 10.61 -6.42 -1.39
CA ILE A 39 10.83 -6.37 0.06
C ILE A 39 10.97 -4.90 0.48
N MET A 40 10.16 -4.48 1.45
CA MET A 40 10.22 -3.15 2.01
C MET A 40 11.49 -2.94 2.82
N SER A 41 11.98 -1.70 2.82
CA SER A 41 13.14 -1.32 3.63
C SER A 41 12.86 -1.50 5.13
N PRO A 42 13.89 -1.83 5.94
CA PRO A 42 13.78 -1.81 7.39
C PRO A 42 13.30 -0.44 7.89
N VAL A 43 12.31 -0.44 8.78
CA VAL A 43 11.85 0.77 9.44
C VAL A 43 12.59 0.94 10.76
N GLY A 44 13.02 2.17 11.06
CA GLY A 44 13.73 2.52 12.29
C GLY A 44 13.21 3.82 12.91
N PRO A 45 13.67 4.20 14.11
CA PRO A 45 13.16 5.36 14.83
C PRO A 45 13.10 6.68 14.02
N PRO A 46 14.06 6.99 13.13
CA PRO A 46 13.96 8.18 12.27
C PRO A 46 12.78 8.15 11.30
N HIS A 47 12.49 6.98 10.71
CA HIS A 47 11.36 6.75 9.80
C HIS A 47 10.05 6.95 10.54
N GLU A 48 9.89 6.27 11.68
CA GLU A 48 8.72 6.38 12.55
C GLU A 48 8.47 7.83 13.00
N GLY A 49 9.53 8.53 13.41
CA GLY A 49 9.43 9.94 13.78
C GLY A 49 9.00 10.84 12.63
N ALA A 50 9.39 10.54 11.39
CA ALA A 50 8.96 11.30 10.22
C ALA A 50 7.46 11.11 9.95
N ILE A 51 6.97 9.87 10.01
CA ILE A 51 5.54 9.55 9.88
C ILE A 51 4.74 10.29 10.95
N LEU A 52 5.14 10.18 12.23
CA LEU A 52 4.43 10.83 13.33
C LEU A 52 4.34 12.35 13.16
N ARG A 53 5.43 13.01 12.75
CA ARG A 53 5.42 14.46 12.50
C ARG A 53 4.52 14.84 11.34
N ALA A 54 4.61 14.10 10.23
CA ALA A 54 3.80 14.37 9.04
C ALA A 54 2.32 14.16 9.33
N SER A 55 1.93 13.05 9.97
CA SER A 55 0.53 12.77 10.31
C SER A 55 -0.06 13.80 11.27
N ASN A 56 0.67 14.18 12.32
CA ASN A 56 0.22 15.23 13.25
C ASN A 56 0.08 16.60 12.59
N GLY A 57 0.96 16.94 11.65
CA GLY A 57 0.89 18.19 10.89
C GLY A 57 -0.23 18.21 9.85
N LEU A 58 -0.44 17.09 9.15
CA LEU A 58 -1.44 16.97 8.09
C LEU A 58 -2.87 16.87 8.64
N PHE A 59 -3.07 16.18 9.76
CA PHE A 59 -4.41 15.97 10.32
C PHE A 59 -5.26 17.24 10.45
N PRO A 60 -4.79 18.34 11.09
CA PRO A 60 -5.57 19.57 11.20
C PRO A 60 -5.74 20.29 9.85
N ILE A 61 -4.78 20.14 8.92
CA ILE A 61 -4.86 20.75 7.58
C ILE A 61 -5.93 20.03 6.77
N VAL A 62 -5.91 18.70 6.73
CA VAL A 62 -6.87 17.90 5.97
C VAL A 62 -8.30 18.13 6.48
N GLY A 63 -8.48 18.09 7.81
CA GLY A 63 -9.80 18.23 8.43
C GLY A 63 -10.80 17.23 7.85
N ASN A 64 -12.02 17.67 7.55
CA ASN A 64 -13.07 16.80 7.01
C ASN A 64 -13.01 16.63 5.48
N ARG A 65 -11.96 17.13 4.81
CA ARG A 65 -11.86 17.10 3.34
C ARG A 65 -11.38 15.75 2.81
N ALA A 66 -10.65 14.99 3.62
CA ALA A 66 -10.14 13.66 3.29
C ALA A 66 -10.00 12.82 4.56
N ILE A 67 -9.88 11.51 4.39
CA ILE A 67 -9.44 10.60 5.45
C ILE A 67 -7.92 10.49 5.34
N LEU A 68 -7.20 10.79 6.42
CA LEU A 68 -5.76 10.58 6.53
C LEU A 68 -5.49 9.14 6.94
N GLY A 69 -4.88 8.37 6.06
CA GLY A 69 -4.36 7.04 6.35
C GLY A 69 -2.88 7.06 6.69
N VAL A 70 -2.47 6.16 7.58
CA VAL A 70 -1.09 5.98 8.00
C VAL A 70 -0.79 4.49 7.94
N ARG A 71 0.14 4.10 7.06
CA ARG A 71 0.53 2.70 6.78
C ARG A 71 -0.63 1.78 6.42
N GLY A 72 -0.72 1.39 5.15
CA GLY A 72 -1.71 0.42 4.71
C GLY A 72 -1.53 0.07 3.24
N ALA A 73 -2.11 -1.05 2.83
CA ALA A 73 -2.12 -1.48 1.44
C ALA A 73 -3.17 -0.68 0.64
N ILE A 74 -2.76 -0.21 -0.55
CA ILE A 74 -3.62 0.56 -1.46
C ILE A 74 -3.55 -0.06 -2.85
N GLY A 75 -4.64 -0.65 -3.32
CA GLY A 75 -4.75 -1.17 -4.67
C GLY A 75 -4.91 -0.04 -5.70
N LEU A 76 -4.00 0.03 -6.66
CA LEU A 76 -4.01 1.00 -7.76
C LEU A 76 -4.56 0.39 -9.05
N ASP A 77 -4.22 -0.85 -9.34
CA ASP A 77 -4.80 -1.62 -10.45
C ASP A 77 -4.54 -3.12 -10.24
N ASP A 78 -4.69 -3.93 -11.28
CA ASP A 78 -4.48 -5.38 -11.22
C ASP A 78 -3.02 -5.77 -10.95
N TRP A 79 -2.06 -4.84 -10.99
CA TRP A 79 -0.62 -5.10 -10.92
C TRP A 79 0.09 -4.32 -9.82
N ASP A 80 -0.56 -3.32 -9.22
CA ASP A 80 0.01 -2.43 -8.23
C ASP A 80 -0.84 -2.38 -6.95
N GLU A 81 -0.24 -2.85 -5.84
CA GLU A 81 -0.76 -2.71 -4.47
C GLU A 81 0.39 -2.27 -3.53
N PRO A 82 0.81 -0.99 -3.61
CA PRO A 82 1.81 -0.41 -2.71
C PRO A 82 1.36 -0.36 -1.25
N GLN A 83 2.33 -0.23 -0.35
CA GLN A 83 2.11 0.02 1.08
C GLN A 83 2.67 1.40 1.51
N PRO A 84 2.00 2.53 1.16
CA PRO A 84 2.46 3.86 1.53
C PRO A 84 2.47 4.12 3.04
N ASP A 85 3.40 4.95 3.50
CA ASP A 85 3.46 5.41 4.88
C ASP A 85 2.30 6.37 5.23
N ILE A 86 1.90 7.23 4.27
CA ILE A 86 0.83 8.23 4.41
C ILE A 86 0.05 8.31 3.10
N PHE A 87 -1.27 8.37 3.19
CA PHE A 87 -2.16 8.53 2.04
C PHE A 87 -3.41 9.32 2.42
N LEU A 88 -4.09 9.91 1.43
CA LEU A 88 -5.34 10.65 1.62
C LEU A 88 -6.45 10.01 0.78
N LEU A 89 -7.56 9.68 1.42
CA LEU A 89 -8.73 9.11 0.74
C LEU A 89 -9.91 10.08 0.73
N ARG A 90 -10.76 9.93 -0.28
CA ARG A 90 -12.09 10.54 -0.32
C ARG A 90 -12.87 10.12 0.93
N PRO A 91 -13.52 11.06 1.66
CA PRO A 91 -14.35 10.71 2.80
C PRO A 91 -15.52 9.82 2.38
N ARG A 92 -15.71 8.73 3.13
CA ARG A 92 -16.90 7.87 3.04
C ARG A 92 -17.41 7.57 4.45
N ALA A 93 -18.74 7.46 4.58
CA ALA A 93 -19.38 7.18 5.85
C ALA A 93 -19.00 5.81 6.44
N ASP A 94 -18.66 4.84 5.58
CA ASP A 94 -18.26 3.49 5.99
C ASP A 94 -16.76 3.35 6.24
N PHE A 95 -15.96 4.41 6.06
CA PHE A 95 -14.50 4.37 6.21
C PHE A 95 -13.85 3.19 5.46
N TYR A 96 -14.38 2.83 4.29
CA TYR A 96 -13.89 1.71 3.47
C TYR A 96 -13.95 0.33 4.14
N THR A 97 -14.75 0.16 5.20
CA THR A 97 -14.93 -1.14 5.87
C THR A 97 -15.64 -2.20 5.01
N LYS A 98 -16.33 -1.78 3.94
CA LYS A 98 -17.07 -2.68 3.03
C LYS A 98 -16.29 -3.06 1.78
N ALA A 99 -15.33 -2.23 1.36
CA ALA A 99 -14.52 -2.42 0.16
C ALA A 99 -13.30 -1.51 0.22
N HIS A 100 -12.17 -1.98 -0.29
CA HIS A 100 -10.95 -1.19 -0.43
C HIS A 100 -11.18 0.04 -1.33
N PRO A 101 -10.46 1.15 -1.08
CA PRO A 101 -10.53 2.33 -1.94
C PRO A 101 -10.05 2.00 -3.35
N GLY A 102 -10.80 2.43 -4.36
CA GLY A 102 -10.32 2.40 -5.74
C GLY A 102 -9.49 3.64 -6.08
N PRO A 103 -8.80 3.66 -7.25
CA PRO A 103 -7.91 4.76 -7.64
C PRO A 103 -8.56 6.15 -7.65
N SER A 104 -9.81 6.22 -8.10
CA SER A 104 -10.58 7.48 -8.14
C SER A 104 -10.96 8.06 -6.76
N GLU A 105 -10.75 7.27 -5.71
CA GLU A 105 -11.02 7.63 -4.32
C GLU A 105 -9.74 8.00 -3.55
N ILE A 106 -8.58 7.95 -4.19
CA ILE A 106 -7.29 8.33 -3.62
C ILE A 106 -6.96 9.77 -4.06
N PHE A 107 -6.75 10.66 -3.09
CA PHE A 107 -6.32 12.04 -3.36
C PHE A 107 -4.80 12.19 -3.34
N LEU A 108 -4.11 11.35 -2.57
CA LEU A 108 -2.65 11.35 -2.45
C LEU A 108 -2.16 9.96 -2.03
N ILE A 109 -1.08 9.52 -2.69
CA ILE A 109 -0.25 8.36 -2.36
C ILE A 109 1.20 8.67 -2.71
#